data_AF-U9T126-F1
#
_entry.id   AF-U9T126-F1
#
_cell.length_a   1.000
_cell.length_b   1.000
_cell.length_c   1.000
_cell.angle_alpha   90.00
_cell.angle_beta   90.00
_cell.angle_gamma   90.00
#
_symmetry.space_group_name_H-M   'P 1'
#
loop_
_entity.id
_entity.type
_entity.pdbx_description
1 polymer ?
#
loop_
_entity_poly.entity_id
_entity_poly.type
_entity_poly.pdbx_seq_one_letter_code
_entity_poly.pdbx_strand_id
1 'polypeptide(L)'
;MIDMKKRLSINVTHLRVDKSKQMTGANVLYCIYKGTSYALLDFNSLRKDNMQLQMFTNNKRIIERYKSPYKISSDRKNVNVKFCISKYLTAVMLALSLSKQTRIKYFNRIRFLLLEKYQSICNRLSSESPRNNETISYICFLVR
;
A
#
# COMPACT_ATOMS: atom_id res chain seq x y z
N MET A 1 -30.84 -5.59 -16.66
CA MET A 1 -29.57 -4.81 -16.72
C MET A 1 -28.58 -5.52 -15.80
N ILE A 2 -27.61 -6.25 -16.33
CA ILE A 2 -26.65 -7.01 -15.52
C ILE A 2 -25.72 -6.00 -14.85
N ASP A 3 -25.82 -5.85 -13.54
CA ASP A 3 -25.00 -4.92 -12.78
C ASP A 3 -23.54 -5.37 -12.85
N MET A 4 -22.74 -4.63 -13.62
CA MET A 4 -21.41 -5.06 -14.04
C MET A 4 -20.41 -4.83 -12.90
N LYS A 5 -20.28 -5.82 -12.01
CA LYS A 5 -19.38 -5.76 -10.86
C LYS A 5 -17.94 -5.52 -11.30
N LYS A 6 -17.31 -4.46 -10.79
CA LYS A 6 -15.90 -4.18 -11.08
C LYS A 6 -15.02 -5.15 -10.29
N ARG A 7 -14.15 -5.88 -10.99
CA ARG A 7 -13.20 -6.82 -10.38
C ARG A 7 -11.86 -6.14 -10.20
N LEU A 8 -11.33 -6.17 -8.99
CA LEU A 8 -9.96 -5.77 -8.68
C LEU A 8 -9.16 -7.01 -8.30
N SER A 9 -7.85 -6.91 -8.40
CA SER A 9 -6.93 -7.93 -7.91
C SER A 9 -5.80 -7.28 -7.13
N ILE A 10 -5.30 -7.95 -6.10
CA ILE A 10 -4.07 -7.57 -5.41
C ILE A 10 -2.98 -8.56 -5.81
N ASN A 11 -1.96 -8.04 -6.48
CA ASN A 11 -0.77 -8.78 -6.86
C ASN A 11 0.28 -8.61 -5.78
N VAL A 12 0.96 -9.70 -5.43
CA VAL A 12 2.00 -9.70 -4.40
C VAL A 12 3.34 -9.94 -5.06
N THR A 13 4.24 -8.96 -4.93
CA THR A 13 5.62 -9.09 -5.37
C THR A 13 6.52 -9.23 -4.16
N HIS A 14 7.34 -10.26 -4.19
CA HIS A 14 8.39 -10.44 -3.22
C HIS A 14 9.49 -9.41 -3.46
N LEU A 15 9.77 -8.59 -2.44
CA LEU A 15 10.86 -7.63 -2.45
C LEU A 15 11.94 -8.13 -1.49
N ARG A 16 13.09 -8.56 -2.03
CA ARG A 16 14.30 -8.82 -1.24
C ARG A 16 15.17 -7.58 -1.29
N VAL A 17 15.52 -7.06 -0.12
CA VAL A 17 16.57 -6.06 -0.01
C VAL A 17 17.87 -6.84 0.22
N ASP A 18 18.68 -7.00 -0.83
CA ASP A 18 19.82 -7.93 -0.82
C ASP A 18 20.95 -7.53 0.13
N LYS A 19 21.01 -6.27 0.60
CA LYS A 19 21.96 -5.81 1.63
C LYS A 19 21.36 -4.68 2.46
N SER A 20 21.59 -4.70 3.78
CA SER A 20 21.38 -3.54 4.64
C SER A 20 22.42 -2.47 4.29
N LYS A 21 22.15 -1.65 3.27
CA LYS A 21 22.87 -0.37 3.13
C LYS A 21 22.42 0.53 4.28
N GLN A 22 23.30 1.37 4.82
CA GLN A 22 22.85 2.54 5.55
C GLN A 22 22.02 3.36 4.56
N MET A 23 20.71 3.33 4.74
CA MET A 23 19.79 3.99 3.84
C MET A 23 19.40 5.30 4.52
N THR A 24 20.20 6.34 4.31
CA THR A 24 19.83 7.73 4.55
C THR A 24 19.42 8.34 3.22
N GLY A 25 18.30 9.04 3.20
CA GLY A 25 17.77 9.69 2.00
C GLY A 25 16.40 9.17 1.60
N ALA A 26 16.07 9.40 0.33
CA ALA A 26 14.78 9.10 -0.20
C ALA A 26 14.64 7.68 -0.78
N ASN A 27 13.41 7.17 -0.84
CA ASN A 27 13.04 5.81 -1.27
C ASN A 27 13.53 4.72 -0.32
N VAL A 28 13.52 5.04 0.98
CA VAL A 28 14.09 4.19 2.02
C VAL A 28 13.01 3.64 2.95
N LEU A 29 13.06 2.33 3.21
CA LEU A 29 12.33 1.72 4.32
C LEU A 29 13.02 2.05 5.64
N TYR A 30 12.32 2.77 6.53
CA TYR A 30 12.88 3.37 7.76
C TYR A 30 13.34 2.34 8.82
N CYS A 31 13.19 1.03 8.58
CA CYS A 31 13.56 0.01 9.56
C CYS A 31 14.32 -1.15 8.90
N ILE A 32 15.64 -1.12 9.07
CA ILE A 32 16.63 -2.05 8.48
C ILE A 32 17.07 -3.15 9.46
N TYR A 33 16.50 -3.21 10.66
CA TYR A 33 16.83 -4.26 11.61
C TYR A 33 16.44 -5.64 11.03
N LYS A 34 17.43 -6.53 10.92
CA LYS A 34 17.31 -7.91 10.40
C LYS A 34 16.09 -8.60 11.06
N GLY A 35 14.98 -8.71 10.32
CA GLY A 35 13.77 -9.40 10.77
C GLY A 35 12.46 -8.61 10.70
N THR A 36 12.49 -7.31 10.37
CA THR A 36 11.25 -6.54 10.23
C THR A 36 10.50 -6.88 8.94
N SER A 37 9.33 -7.51 9.11
CA SER A 37 8.39 -7.78 8.04
C SER A 37 7.70 -6.48 7.59
N TYR A 38 7.65 -6.21 6.30
CA TYR A 38 6.92 -5.09 5.72
C TYR A 38 5.89 -5.53 4.68
N ALA A 39 4.84 -4.73 4.51
CA ALA A 39 3.91 -4.80 3.39
C ALA A 39 3.68 -3.37 2.88
N LEU A 40 4.06 -3.13 1.63
CA LEU A 40 4.03 -1.82 0.98
C LEU A 40 2.98 -1.84 -0.12
N LEU A 41 2.18 -0.79 -0.19
CA LEU A 41 1.19 -0.59 -1.23
C LEU A 41 1.76 0.37 -2.27
N ASP A 42 1.76 -0.02 -3.53
CA ASP A 42 2.17 0.87 -4.61
C ASP A 42 1.18 2.02 -4.77
N PHE A 43 1.70 3.24 -4.70
CA PHE A 43 0.91 4.45 -4.88
C PHE A 43 0.31 4.54 -6.29
N ASN A 44 1.06 4.15 -7.32
CA ASN A 44 0.58 4.25 -8.70
C ASN A 44 -0.60 3.32 -8.95
N SER A 45 -0.57 2.13 -8.33
CA SER A 45 -1.70 1.18 -8.36
C SER A 45 -3.00 1.72 -7.74
N LEU A 46 -2.94 2.78 -6.91
CA LEU A 46 -4.11 3.44 -6.34
C LEU A 46 -4.72 4.54 -7.23
N ARG A 47 -4.06 4.92 -8.33
CA ARG A 47 -4.62 5.89 -9.29
C ARG A 47 -5.89 5.35 -9.95
N LYS A 48 -6.72 6.26 -10.47
CA LYS A 48 -8.00 5.93 -11.10
C LYS A 48 -7.80 4.89 -12.22
N ASP A 49 -8.79 4.00 -12.35
CA ASP A 49 -8.90 2.97 -13.38
C ASP A 49 -7.95 1.77 -13.33
N ASN A 50 -7.01 1.76 -12.38
CA ASN A 50 -6.21 0.57 -12.10
C ASN A 50 -7.07 -0.52 -11.45
N MET A 51 -7.23 -1.64 -12.16
CA MET A 51 -7.89 -2.85 -11.65
C MET A 51 -6.95 -3.76 -10.86
N GLN A 52 -5.65 -3.42 -10.82
CA GLN A 52 -4.62 -4.22 -10.18
C GLN A 52 -3.90 -3.37 -9.12
N LEU A 53 -4.01 -3.78 -7.87
CA LEU A 53 -3.26 -3.22 -6.76
C LEU A 53 -1.96 -3.98 -6.61
N GLN A 54 -0.83 -3.28 -6.51
CA GLN A 54 0.47 -3.92 -6.33
C GLN A 54 0.90 -3.81 -4.87
N MET A 55 1.22 -4.95 -4.26
CA MET A 55 1.77 -5.04 -2.92
C MET A 55 3.20 -5.59 -2.97
N PHE A 56 4.14 -4.90 -2.34
CA PHE A 56 5.52 -5.37 -2.18
C PHE A 56 5.78 -5.80 -0.73
N THR A 57 6.36 -6.97 -0.53
CA THR A 57 6.57 -7.51 0.83
C THR A 57 7.79 -8.43 0.89
N ASN A 58 8.44 -8.48 2.05
CA ASN A 58 9.42 -9.51 2.42
C ASN A 58 8.81 -10.61 3.32
N ASN A 59 7.52 -10.51 3.68
CA ASN A 59 6.88 -11.43 4.60
C ASN A 59 6.49 -12.73 3.89
N LYS A 60 7.16 -13.82 4.26
CA LYS A 60 6.90 -15.16 3.71
C LYS A 60 5.44 -15.60 3.82
N ARG A 61 4.75 -15.32 4.93
CA ARG A 61 3.33 -15.70 5.13
C ARG A 61 2.42 -15.02 4.12
N ILE A 62 2.67 -13.75 3.82
CA ILE A 62 1.90 -13.00 2.82
C ILE A 62 2.14 -13.56 1.43
N ILE A 63 3.41 -13.84 1.09
CA ILE A 63 3.82 -14.39 -0.21
C ILE A 63 3.23 -15.78 -0.42
N GLU A 64 3.34 -16.65 0.57
CA GLU A 64 2.83 -18.02 0.52
C GLU A 64 1.31 -18.06 0.42
N ARG A 65 0.61 -17.17 1.14
CA ARG A 65 -0.86 -17.09 1.09
C ARG A 65 -1.37 -16.58 -0.24
N TYR A 66 -0.66 -15.64 -0.86
CA TYR A 66 -1.07 -14.97 -2.09
C TYR A 66 -0.11 -15.26 -3.25
N LYS A 67 0.16 -16.55 -3.48
CA LYS A 67 0.86 -17.03 -4.70
C LYS A 67 0.09 -16.65 -5.98
N SER A 68 -1.23 -16.56 -5.87
CA SER A 68 -2.12 -16.05 -6.92
C SER A 68 -2.75 -14.72 -6.50
N PRO A 69 -3.12 -13.86 -7.47
CA PRO A 69 -3.72 -12.56 -7.17
C PRO A 69 -4.98 -12.67 -6.31
N TYR A 70 -5.06 -11.86 -5.25
CA TYR A 70 -6.23 -11.81 -4.38
C TYR A 70 -7.37 -11.06 -5.08
N LYS A 71 -8.37 -11.80 -5.57
CA LYS A 71 -9.50 -11.25 -6.32
C LYS A 71 -10.52 -10.58 -5.38
N ILE A 72 -10.97 -9.39 -5.77
CA ILE A 72 -11.94 -8.58 -5.04
C ILE A 72 -13.04 -8.16 -6.02
N SER A 73 -14.30 -8.32 -5.62
CA SER A 73 -15.43 -7.73 -6.31
C SER A 73 -15.85 -6.43 -5.62
N SER A 74 -16.14 -5.40 -6.42
CA SER A 74 -16.86 -4.21 -5.97
C SER A 74 -18.21 -4.15 -6.67
N ASP A 75 -19.25 -3.88 -5.90
CA ASP A 75 -20.60 -3.63 -6.44
C ASP A 75 -20.71 -2.21 -7.03
N ARG A 76 -19.69 -1.36 -6.87
CA ARG A 76 -19.65 -0.02 -7.46
C ARG A 76 -18.86 -0.04 -8.78
N LYS A 77 -19.40 0.63 -9.80
CA LYS A 77 -18.73 0.86 -11.09
C LYS A 77 -17.39 1.60 -10.93
N ASN A 78 -17.34 2.57 -10.02
CA ASN A 78 -16.14 3.35 -9.72
C ASN A 78 -15.64 3.03 -8.31
N VAL A 79 -14.47 2.41 -8.26
CA VAL A 79 -13.83 2.02 -7.01
C VAL A 79 -13.03 3.21 -6.51
N ASN A 80 -13.32 3.65 -5.27
CA ASN A 80 -12.58 4.75 -4.66
C ASN A 80 -11.31 4.26 -3.94
N VAL A 81 -10.36 5.17 -3.74
CA VAL A 81 -9.06 4.88 -3.08
C VAL A 81 -9.26 4.32 -1.68
N LYS A 82 -10.25 4.84 -0.92
CA LYS A 82 -10.61 4.33 0.41
C LYS A 82 -10.97 2.85 0.39
N PHE A 83 -11.71 2.39 -0.61
CA PHE A 83 -12.05 0.99 -0.80
C PHE A 83 -10.82 0.16 -1.12
N CYS A 84 -9.97 0.61 -2.06
CA CYS A 84 -8.73 -0.07 -2.42
C CYS A 84 -7.81 -0.26 -1.19
N ILE A 85 -7.55 0.81 -0.44
CA ILE A 85 -6.76 0.76 0.80
C ILE A 85 -7.39 -0.18 1.82
N SER A 86 -8.72 -0.16 1.97
CA SER A 86 -9.41 -1.05 2.90
C SER A 86 -9.20 -2.52 2.54
N LYS A 87 -9.33 -2.87 1.25
CA LYS A 87 -9.17 -4.25 0.77
C LYS A 87 -7.73 -4.72 0.84
N TYR A 88 -6.78 -3.84 0.54
CA TYR A 88 -5.36 -4.06 0.79
C TYR A 88 -5.09 -4.39 2.26
N LEU A 89 -5.58 -3.57 3.20
CA LEU A 89 -5.40 -3.82 4.63
C LEU A 89 -6.05 -5.14 5.07
N THR A 90 -7.23 -5.47 4.55
CA THR A 90 -7.86 -6.76 4.82
C THR A 90 -6.96 -7.91 4.37
N ALA A 91 -6.40 -7.87 3.17
CA ALA A 91 -5.52 -8.91 2.67
C ALA A 91 -4.27 -9.08 3.57
N VAL A 92 -3.60 -7.98 3.90
CA VAL A 92 -2.42 -7.98 4.78
C VAL A 92 -2.76 -8.54 6.17
N MET A 93 -3.79 -8.01 6.83
CA MET A 93 -4.14 -8.41 8.19
C MET A 93 -4.65 -9.85 8.28
N LEU A 94 -5.30 -10.37 7.23
CA LEU A 94 -5.68 -11.77 7.14
C LEU A 94 -4.43 -12.65 7.06
N ALA A 95 -3.47 -12.30 6.19
CA ALA A 95 -2.23 -13.06 6.01
C ALA A 95 -1.31 -13.07 7.23
N LEU A 96 -1.30 -12.01 8.03
CA LEU A 96 -0.47 -11.91 9.23
C LEU A 96 -1.01 -12.73 10.44
N SER A 97 -2.16 -13.39 10.31
CA SER A 97 -2.80 -14.17 11.39
C SER A 97 -3.05 -13.38 12.68
N LEU A 98 -3.38 -12.08 12.55
CA LEU A 98 -3.71 -11.22 13.68
C LEU A 98 -5.04 -11.63 14.32
N SER A 99 -5.14 -11.49 15.65
CA SER A 99 -6.40 -11.70 16.38
C SER A 99 -7.49 -10.75 15.89
N LYS A 100 -8.77 -11.16 16.01
CA LYS A 100 -9.91 -10.34 15.59
C LYS A 100 -9.92 -8.97 16.30
N GLN A 101 -9.61 -8.94 17.60
CA GLN A 101 -9.53 -7.72 18.39
C GLN A 101 -8.45 -6.77 17.88
N THR A 102 -7.24 -7.27 17.62
CA THR A 102 -6.13 -6.48 17.06
C THR A 102 -6.48 -5.91 15.70
N ARG A 103 -7.11 -6.70 14.82
CA ARG A 103 -7.56 -6.20 13.51
C ARG A 103 -8.55 -5.06 13.67
N ILE A 104 -9.58 -5.20 14.49
CA ILE A 104 -10.59 -4.15 14.70
C ILE A 104 -9.94 -2.89 15.28
N LYS A 105 -9.08 -3.03 16.29
CA LYS A 105 -8.39 -1.92 16.96
C LYS A 105 -7.56 -1.08 15.99
N TYR A 106 -6.76 -1.72 15.14
CA TYR A 106 -5.79 -1.01 14.30
C TYR A 106 -6.28 -0.70 12.89
N PHE A 107 -7.29 -1.42 12.36
CA PHE A 107 -7.72 -1.29 10.96
C PHE A 107 -8.11 0.15 10.60
N ASN A 108 -8.98 0.77 11.39
CA ASN A 108 -9.44 2.13 11.10
C ASN A 108 -8.32 3.16 11.23
N ARG A 109 -7.44 3.03 12.22
CA ARG A 109 -6.30 3.94 12.42
C ARG A 109 -5.32 3.85 11.26
N ILE A 110 -4.93 2.64 10.85
CA ILE A 110 -4.00 2.45 9.73
C ILE A 110 -4.63 2.91 8.42
N ARG A 111 -5.92 2.60 8.18
CA ARG A 111 -6.66 3.06 7.00
C ARG A 111 -6.68 4.59 6.90
N PHE A 112 -6.89 5.27 8.02
CA PHE A 112 -6.87 6.73 8.08
C PHE A 112 -5.47 7.28 7.74
N LEU A 113 -4.42 6.76 8.38
CA LEU A 113 -3.04 7.19 8.12
C LEU A 113 -2.63 6.98 6.64
N LEU A 114 -3.02 5.86 6.03
CA LEU A 114 -2.74 5.61 4.61
C LEU A 114 -3.48 6.58 3.69
N LEU A 115 -4.72 6.95 4.03
CA LEU A 115 -5.48 7.95 3.28
C LEU A 115 -4.88 9.34 3.38
N GLU A 116 -4.48 9.75 4.59
CA GLU A 116 -3.79 11.03 4.79
C GLU A 116 -2.50 11.08 3.96
N LYS A 117 -1.68 10.02 4.03
CA LYS A 117 -0.45 9.95 3.24
C LYS A 117 -0.71 9.95 1.74
N TYR A 118 -1.73 9.24 1.26
CA TYR A 118 -2.13 9.29 -0.14
C TYR A 118 -2.49 10.73 -0.58
N GLN A 119 -3.28 11.44 0.24
CA GLN A 119 -3.67 12.82 -0.06
C GLN A 119 -2.47 13.76 -0.06
N SER A 120 -1.56 13.63 0.91
CA SER A 120 -0.32 14.43 0.95
C SER A 120 0.53 14.21 -0.30
N ILE A 121 0.67 12.96 -0.77
CA ILE A 121 1.41 12.65 -2.00
C ILE A 121 0.72 13.26 -3.22
N CYS A 122 -0.61 13.14 -3.33
CA CYS A 122 -1.37 13.76 -4.42
C CYS A 122 -1.18 15.28 -4.44
N ASN A 123 -1.37 15.95 -3.30
CA ASN A 123 -1.21 17.39 -3.17
C ASN A 123 0.21 17.83 -3.56
N ARG A 124 1.23 17.09 -3.14
CA ARG A 124 2.62 17.36 -3.52
C ARG A 124 2.84 17.24 -5.02
N LEU A 125 2.33 16.17 -5.65
CA LEU A 125 2.47 15.95 -7.09
C LEU A 125 1.70 16.99 -7.93
N SER A 126 0.66 17.59 -7.37
CA SER A 126 -0.13 18.66 -8.00
C SER A 126 0.36 20.07 -7.64
N SER A 127 1.39 20.21 -6.81
CA SER A 127 1.91 21.51 -6.39
C SER A 127 2.94 22.02 -7.40
N GLU A 128 2.73 23.26 -7.88
CA GLU A 128 3.69 23.99 -8.73
C GLU A 128 4.66 24.86 -7.90
N SER A 129 4.53 24.85 -6.56
CA SER A 129 5.35 25.69 -5.68
C SER A 129 6.82 25.22 -5.64
N PRO A 130 7.79 26.14 -5.81
CA PRO A 130 9.21 25.84 -5.64
C PRO A 130 9.61 25.65 -4.17
N ARG A 131 8.77 26.10 -3.21
CA ARG A 131 8.96 25.87 -1.76
C ARG A 131 8.15 24.64 -1.35
N ASN A 132 8.77 23.47 -1.44
CA ASN A 132 8.23 22.19 -0.96
C ASN A 132 8.73 21.87 0.47
N ASN A 133 8.73 22.89 1.34
CA ASN A 133 9.07 22.71 2.75
C ASN A 133 7.82 22.26 3.51
N GLU A 134 8.01 21.34 4.46
CA GLU A 134 7.01 20.86 5.43
C GLU A 134 6.24 19.58 5.06
N THR A 135 7.01 18.51 4.87
CA THR A 135 6.78 17.31 5.70
C THR A 135 8.12 16.67 5.97
N ILE A 136 8.57 16.73 7.23
CA ILE A 136 9.84 16.18 7.75
C ILE A 136 9.90 14.63 7.63
N SER A 137 8.89 14.03 7.01
CA SER A 137 8.83 12.59 6.78
C SER A 137 8.46 12.30 5.32
N TYR A 138 9.49 11.85 4.62
CA TYR A 138 9.49 10.94 3.47
C TYR A 138 9.88 11.52 2.09
N ILE A 139 11.06 11.07 1.66
CA ILE A 139 11.27 10.38 0.38
C ILE A 139 10.99 11.21 -0.91
N CYS A 140 12.08 11.80 -1.39
CA CYS A 140 12.34 12.28 -2.75
C CYS A 140 12.43 11.15 -3.80
N PHE A 141 11.43 10.99 -4.67
CA PHE A 141 11.58 10.11 -5.83
C PHE A 141 12.38 10.84 -6.90
N LEU A 142 13.63 10.43 -7.11
CA LEU A 142 14.43 10.83 -8.27
C LEU A 142 13.97 9.99 -9.47
N VAL A 143 13.35 10.66 -10.44
CA VAL A 143 13.10 10.10 -11.77
C VAL A 143 14.36 10.36 -12.59
N ARG A 144 14.97 9.30 -13.12
CA ARG A 144 15.98 9.39 -14.18
C ARG A 144 15.30 9.07 -15.50
#